data_AF-A0A3D1AYG5-F1
#
_entry.id   AF-A0A3D1AYG5-F1
#
_cell.length_a   1.000
_cell.length_b   1.000
_cell.length_c   1.000
_cell.angle_alpha   90.00
_cell.angle_beta   90.00
_cell.angle_gamma   90.00
#
_symmetry.space_group_name_H-M   'P 1'
#
loop_
_entity.id
_entity.type
_entity.pdbx_description
1 polymer ?
#
loop_
_entity_poly.entity_id
_entity_poly.type
_entity_poly.pdbx_seq_one_letter_code
_entity_poly.pdbx_strand_id
1 'polypeptide(L)'
;FSRKRVHVLTSINYNKMSAEDKAKEPAATRRTDGDYALSYIQRVGNGRVFYETHGHDEKVYFSRPFVAHMLAGIQYALGDLKTDDSPSEK
;
A
#
# COMPACT_ATOMS: atom_id res chain seq x y z
N PHE A 1 5.55 -7.76 2.88
CA PHE A 1 4.10 -7.79 3.18
C PHE A 1 3.48 -9.09 2.64
N SER A 2 2.31 -9.49 3.13
CA SER A 2 1.43 -10.52 2.55
C SER A 2 -0.03 -10.12 2.77
N ARG A 3 -0.92 -10.41 1.81
CA ARG A 3 -2.36 -10.13 1.91
C ARG A 3 -3.07 -10.91 3.02
N LYS A 4 -2.46 -11.99 3.53
CA LYS A 4 -2.92 -12.71 4.75
C LYS A 4 -2.69 -11.94 6.05
N ARG A 5 -1.85 -10.90 6.00
CA ARG A 5 -1.46 -10.10 7.17
C ARG A 5 -1.99 -8.67 7.12
N VAL A 6 -2.14 -8.10 5.93
CA VAL A 6 -2.48 -6.69 5.76
C VAL A 6 -3.71 -6.51 4.90
N HIS A 7 -4.45 -5.44 5.16
CA HIS A 7 -5.51 -4.95 4.29
C HIS A 7 -4.89 -3.99 3.26
N VAL A 8 -4.71 -4.47 2.02
CA VAL A 8 -4.13 -3.71 0.91
C VAL A 8 -5.13 -2.68 0.39
N LEU A 9 -4.73 -1.41 0.33
CA LEU A 9 -5.55 -0.32 -0.19
C LEU A 9 -5.21 0.03 -1.65
N THR A 10 -3.92 0.00 -2.00
CA THR A 10 -3.47 0.17 -3.39
C THR A 10 -2.35 -0.80 -3.72
N SER A 11 -2.30 -1.27 -4.97
CA SER A 11 -1.22 -2.13 -5.48
C SER A 11 -0.91 -1.84 -6.94
N ILE A 12 0.29 -2.21 -7.39
CA ILE A 12 0.66 -2.16 -8.80
C ILE A 12 -0.21 -3.15 -9.59
N ASN A 13 -0.69 -2.72 -10.75
CA ASN A 13 -1.27 -3.64 -11.72
C ASN A 13 -0.13 -4.29 -12.54
N TYR A 14 0.47 -5.33 -11.98
CA TYR A 14 1.66 -5.99 -12.54
C TYR A 14 1.40 -6.62 -13.93
N ASN A 15 0.15 -7.01 -14.21
CA ASN A 15 -0.25 -7.52 -15.52
C ASN A 15 -0.17 -6.47 -16.63
N LYS A 16 -0.22 -5.17 -16.28
CA LYS A 16 -0.09 -4.06 -17.23
C LYS A 16 1.35 -3.55 -17.39
N MET A 17 2.30 -4.06 -16.59
CA MET A 17 3.71 -3.67 -16.75
C MET A 17 4.32 -4.32 -17.99
N SER A 18 5.14 -3.54 -18.70
CA SER A 18 5.90 -3.97 -19.87
C SER A 18 6.93 -5.04 -19.49
N ALA A 19 7.42 -5.81 -20.48
CA ALA A 19 8.49 -6.78 -20.23
C ALA A 19 9.79 -6.07 -19.85
N GLU A 20 10.04 -4.90 -20.44
CA GLU A 20 11.20 -4.05 -20.21
C GLU A 20 11.23 -3.52 -18.78
N ASP A 21 10.09 -3.11 -18.22
CA ASP A 21 10.02 -2.64 -16.84
C ASP A 21 10.18 -3.78 -15.83
N LYS A 22 9.61 -4.96 -16.11
CA LYS A 22 9.83 -6.16 -15.31
C LYS A 22 11.30 -6.61 -15.32
N ALA A 23 12.00 -6.42 -16.43
CA ALA A 23 13.42 -6.75 -16.54
C ALA A 23 14.33 -5.84 -15.68
N LYS A 24 13.85 -4.65 -15.27
CA LYS A 24 14.59 -3.75 -14.36
C LYS A 24 14.49 -4.16 -12.89
N GLU A 25 13.58 -5.06 -12.53
CA GLU A 25 13.41 -5.50 -11.16
C GLU A 25 14.64 -6.32 -10.70
N PRO A 26 15.33 -5.92 -9.62
CA PRO A 26 16.48 -6.67 -9.14
C PRO A 26 16.07 -8.10 -8.76
N ALA A 27 16.82 -9.10 -9.24
CA ALA A 27 16.50 -10.50 -8.98
C ALA A 27 16.39 -10.84 -7.49
N ALA A 28 17.14 -10.13 -6.64
CA ALA A 28 17.14 -10.31 -5.18
C ALA A 28 15.83 -9.84 -4.51
N THR A 29 15.08 -8.91 -5.12
CA THR A 29 13.89 -8.30 -4.52
C THR A 29 12.63 -8.51 -5.36
N ARG A 30 12.76 -9.04 -6.58
CA ARG A 30 11.63 -9.33 -7.46
C ARG A 30 10.72 -10.38 -6.82
N ARG A 31 9.44 -10.05 -6.72
CA ARG A 31 8.42 -10.96 -6.20
C ARG A 31 7.97 -11.94 -7.28
N THR A 32 7.86 -13.20 -6.90
CA THR A 32 7.43 -14.28 -7.81
C THR A 32 5.91 -14.34 -7.98
N ASP A 33 5.14 -13.75 -7.07
CA ASP A 33 3.67 -13.68 -7.13
C ASP A 33 3.14 -12.44 -7.87
N GLY A 34 4.04 -11.54 -8.31
CA GLY A 34 3.66 -10.30 -8.99
C GLY A 34 2.82 -9.34 -8.14
N ASP A 35 2.74 -9.56 -6.83
CA ASP A 35 1.91 -8.76 -5.93
C ASP A 35 2.74 -7.66 -5.27
N TYR A 36 2.48 -6.40 -5.60
CA TYR A 36 3.19 -5.26 -5.03
C TYR A 36 2.20 -4.27 -4.44
N ALA A 37 1.97 -4.37 -3.13
CA ALA A 37 1.20 -3.38 -2.39
C ALA A 37 1.98 -2.05 -2.29
N LEU A 38 1.29 -0.96 -2.58
CA LEU A 38 1.80 0.41 -2.45
C LEU A 38 1.24 1.12 -1.21
N SER A 39 0.12 0.66 -0.67
CA SER A 39 -0.37 1.12 0.62
C SER A 39 -1.25 0.06 1.28
N TYR A 40 -1.24 0.03 2.61
CA TYR A 40 -2.02 -0.92 3.38
C TYR A 40 -2.24 -0.44 4.82
N ILE A 41 -3.25 -1.03 5.46
CA ILE A 41 -3.48 -0.94 6.89
C ILE A 41 -3.37 -2.30 7.56
N GLN A 42 -2.97 -2.32 8.84
CA GLN A 42 -2.93 -3.54 9.65
C GLN A 42 -3.02 -3.22 11.15
N ARG A 43 -3.53 -4.17 11.93
CA ARG A 43 -3.33 -4.18 13.38
C ARG A 43 -1.99 -4.81 13.76
N VAL A 44 -1.31 -4.19 14.72
CA VAL A 44 -0.08 -4.72 15.32
C VAL A 44 -0.21 -4.61 16.84
N GLY A 45 -0.46 -5.75 17.51
CA GLY A 45 -0.87 -5.74 18.92
C GLY A 45 -2.16 -4.92 19.09
N ASN A 46 -2.14 -3.97 20.02
CA ASN A 46 -3.23 -3.02 20.23
C ASN A 46 -3.14 -1.77 19.34
N GLY A 47 -2.09 -1.65 18.52
CA GLY A 47 -1.86 -0.52 17.63
C GLY A 47 -2.43 -0.71 16.22
N ARG A 48 -2.50 0.40 15.49
CA ARG A 48 -2.88 0.47 14.07
C ARG A 48 -1.72 1.03 13.27
N VAL A 49 -1.45 0.44 12.12
CA VAL A 49 -0.40 0.89 11.19
C VAL A 49 -1.02 1.21 9.85
N PHE A 50 -0.76 2.42 9.36
CA PHE A 50 -0.94 2.80 7.97
C PHE A 50 0.44 2.89 7.30
N TYR A 51 0.58 2.27 6.14
CA TYR A 51 1.80 2.31 5.33
C TYR A 51 1.46 2.87 3.94
N GLU A 52 2.30 3.78 3.45
CA GLU A 52 2.15 4.47 2.18
C GLU A 52 3.52 4.58 1.49
N THR A 53 3.64 3.97 0.30
CA THR A 53 4.90 3.95 -0.47
C THR A 53 5.12 5.22 -1.28
N HIS A 54 4.05 5.90 -1.71
CA HIS A 54 4.19 7.13 -2.49
C HIS A 54 4.71 8.28 -1.61
N GLY A 55 5.28 9.32 -2.22
CA GLY A 55 5.78 10.50 -1.50
C GLY A 55 7.19 10.96 -1.89
N HIS A 56 7.86 10.26 -2.81
CA HIS A 56 9.20 10.65 -3.26
C HIS A 56 9.23 11.99 -4.01
N ASP A 57 8.26 12.22 -4.90
CA ASP A 57 8.14 13.46 -5.68
C ASP A 57 7.15 14.41 -5.00
N GLU A 58 7.55 15.66 -4.77
CA GLU A 58 6.73 16.70 -4.16
C GLU A 58 5.37 16.93 -4.85
N LYS A 59 5.28 16.68 -6.16
CA LYS A 59 4.07 16.89 -6.96
C LYS A 59 2.90 16.03 -6.49
N VAL A 60 3.18 14.86 -5.89
CA VAL A 60 2.10 13.98 -5.40
C VAL A 60 1.30 14.63 -4.28
N TYR A 61 1.92 15.52 -3.49
CA TYR A 61 1.24 16.23 -2.41
C TYR A 61 0.29 17.33 -2.89
N PHE A 62 0.32 17.69 -4.19
CA PHE A 62 -0.67 18.57 -4.80
C PHE A 62 -1.88 17.80 -5.37
N SER A 63 -1.82 16.46 -5.41
CA SER A 63 -2.92 15.62 -5.87
C SER A 63 -3.97 15.45 -4.78
N ARG A 64 -5.18 15.99 -5.00
CA ARG A 64 -6.29 15.89 -4.04
C ARG A 64 -6.61 14.44 -3.61
N PRO A 65 -6.69 13.44 -4.52
CA PRO A 65 -6.88 12.05 -4.11
C PRO A 65 -5.79 11.53 -3.17
N PHE A 66 -4.53 11.89 -3.43
CA PHE A 66 -3.41 11.45 -2.60
C PHE A 66 -3.47 12.05 -1.20
N VAL A 67 -3.70 13.36 -1.08
CA VAL A 67 -3.81 14.01 0.23
C VAL A 67 -5.01 13.50 1.03
N ALA A 68 -6.14 13.23 0.36
CA ALA A 68 -7.31 12.62 1.01
C ALA A 68 -7.00 11.20 1.54
N HIS A 69 -6.27 10.39 0.76
CA HIS A 69 -5.83 9.05 1.17
C HIS A 69 -4.86 9.10 2.35
N MET A 70 -3.90 10.03 2.33
CA MET A 70 -2.97 10.27 3.43
C MET A 70 -3.71 10.66 4.73
N LEU A 71 -4.65 11.60 4.64
CA LEU A 71 -5.46 12.03 5.79
C LEU A 71 -6.26 10.85 6.37
N ALA A 72 -6.92 10.06 5.53
CA ALA A 72 -7.68 8.90 5.97
C ALA A 72 -6.78 7.85 6.65
N GLY A 73 -5.57 7.62 6.12
CA GLY A 73 -4.59 6.73 6.72
C GLY A 73 -4.09 7.21 8.09
N ILE A 74 -3.87 8.52 8.25
CA ILE A 74 -3.53 9.13 9.54
C ILE A 74 -4.69 8.96 10.53
N GLN A 75 -5.92 9.25 10.12
CA GLN A 75 -7.11 9.08 10.95
C GLN A 75 -7.32 7.62 11.35
N TYR A 76 -7.03 6.66 10.47
CA TYR A 76 -7.02 5.23 10.81
C TYR A 76 -5.98 4.93 11.90
N ALA A 77 -4.74 5.38 11.72
CA ALA A 77 -3.66 5.12 12.68
C ALA A 77 -3.98 5.68 14.08
N LEU A 78 -4.64 6.86 14.14
CA LEU A 78 -5.11 7.49 15.39
C LEU A 78 -6.39 6.85 15.95
N GLY A 79 -7.17 6.17 15.11
CA GLY A 79 -8.45 5.54 15.48
C GLY A 79 -9.69 6.39 15.30
N ASP A 80 -9.55 7.56 14.69
CA ASP A 80 -10.66 8.46 14.37
C ASP A 80 -11.54 7.89 13.26
N LEU A 81 -10.95 7.10 12.36
CA LEU A 81 -11.66 6.46 11.25
C LEU A 81 -11.90 4.98 11.55
N LYS A 82 -13.18 4.61 11.74
CA LYS A 82 -13.61 3.20 11.85
C LYS A 82 -13.69 2.57 10.46
N THR A 83 -13.00 1.45 10.28
CA THR A 83 -12.99 0.68 9.02
C THR A 83 -12.77 -0.80 9.32
N ASP A 84 -13.11 -1.65 8.36
CA ASP A 84 -12.62 -3.03 8.32
C ASP A 84 -11.13 -3.01 7.97
N ASP A 85 -10.32 -3.54 8.86
CA ASP A 85 -8.87 -3.69 8.71
C ASP A 85 -8.45 -5.18 8.75
N SER A 86 -9.40 -6.09 8.47
CA SER A 86 -9.10 -7.49 8.25
C SER A 86 -8.20 -7.67 7.00
N PRO A 87 -7.28 -8.65 7.01
CA PRO A 87 -6.41 -8.89 5.86
C PRO A 87 -7.18 -9.11 4.55
N SER A 88 -6.62 -8.65 3.43
CA SER A 88 -7.33 -8.70 2.14
C SER A 88 -7.51 -10.11 1.57
N GLU A 89 -6.66 -11.06 1.97
CA GLU A 89 -6.86 -12.47 1.65
C GLU A 89 -7.70 -13.10 2.76
N LYS A 90 -8.87 -13.61 2.39
CA LYS A 90 -9.74 -14.40 3.28
C LYS A 90 -9.30 -15.85 3.30
#